data_AF-A0A2D5CLH0-F1
#
_entry.id   AF-A0A2D5CLH0-F1
#
_cell.length_a   1.000
_cell.length_b   1.000
_cell.length_c   1.000
_cell.angle_alpha   90.00
_cell.angle_beta   90.00
_cell.angle_gamma   90.00
#
_symmetry.space_group_name_H-M   'P 1'
#
loop_
_entity.id
_entity.type
_entity.pdbx_description
1 polymer ?
#
loop_
_entity_poly.entity_id
_entity_poly.type
_entity_poly.pdbx_seq_one_letter_code
_entity_poly.pdbx_strand_id
1 'polypeptide(L)'
;MGVIERFILFKVIYNLAMRPANRHGVADFDLDKNGDGYPMPQIDVTERRITTALDRIRKSIEREPVPQMANAVAHELESKVSQLQSNLQEANAELAEEQSTNAQLEQRVRRLRERQQGFLTKLEADIGKQQSAMRKLDEDLQKLRLANEQLRQSNHALRTANETGVADAELINKAMMEEIVSLHAARSADQAEAQVVITSLNVLLQKTASNGAGFEESL
;
A
#
# COMPACT_ATOMS: atom_id res chain seq x y z
N MET A 1 33.93 -7.05 -8.44
CA MET A 1 34.43 -6.91 -9.81
C MET A 1 33.45 -7.62 -10.74
N GLY A 2 32.60 -6.83 -11.39
CA GLY A 2 31.44 -7.33 -12.13
C GLY A 2 31.80 -8.07 -13.42
N VAL A 3 30.88 -8.88 -13.92
CA VAL A 3 31.01 -9.66 -15.17
C VAL A 3 31.44 -8.79 -16.37
N ILE A 4 31.10 -7.50 -16.34
CA ILE A 4 31.44 -6.49 -17.35
C ILE A 4 32.95 -6.16 -17.36
N GLU A 5 33.59 -6.03 -16.20
CA GLU A 5 35.03 -5.75 -16.11
C GLU A 5 35.86 -6.92 -16.64
N ARG A 6 35.44 -8.17 -16.39
CA ARG A 6 36.10 -9.36 -16.94
C ARG A 6 36.00 -9.42 -18.46
N PHE A 7 34.89 -8.96 -19.03
CA PHE A 7 34.69 -8.95 -20.48
C PHE A 7 35.57 -7.90 -21.18
N ILE A 8 35.73 -6.73 -20.56
CA ILE A 8 36.62 -5.67 -21.06
C ILE A 8 38.08 -6.13 -21.00
N LEU A 9 38.50 -6.72 -19.88
CA LEU A 9 39.87 -7.22 -19.73
C LEU A 9 40.18 -8.35 -20.73
N PHE A 10 39.23 -9.27 -20.96
CA PHE A 10 39.38 -10.33 -21.95
C PHE A 10 39.48 -9.79 -23.38
N LYS A 11 38.69 -8.76 -23.73
CA LYS A 11 38.73 -8.12 -25.05
C LYS A 11 40.05 -7.37 -25.28
N VAL A 12 40.62 -6.74 -24.26
CA VAL A 12 41.94 -6.08 -24.33
C VAL A 12 43.07 -7.10 -24.50
N ILE A 13 43.04 -8.19 -23.72
CA ILE A 13 44.04 -9.27 -23.82
C ILE A 13 43.97 -9.97 -25.19
N TYR A 14 42.76 -10.24 -25.70
CA TYR A 14 42.55 -10.84 -27.02
C TYR A 14 43.07 -9.95 -28.16
N ASN A 15 42.85 -8.62 -28.08
CA ASN A 15 43.33 -7.68 -29.09
C ASN A 15 44.87 -7.52 -29.05
N LEU A 16 45.48 -7.62 -27.86
CA LEU A 16 46.94 -7.59 -27.70
C LEU A 16 47.60 -8.88 -28.22
N ALA A 17 46.92 -10.03 -28.13
CA ALA A 17 47.40 -11.33 -28.60
C ALA A 17 47.28 -11.52 -30.13
N MET A 18 46.47 -10.72 -30.82
CA MET A 18 46.17 -10.88 -32.26
C MET A 18 46.90 -9.88 -33.17
N ARG A 19 47.93 -9.18 -32.67
CA ARG A 19 48.78 -8.31 -33.50
C ARG A 19 49.76 -9.21 -34.28
N PRO A 20 49.65 -9.36 -35.62
CA PRO A 20 50.64 -10.12 -36.37
C PRO A 20 51.99 -9.40 -36.28
N ALA A 21 52.94 -10.08 -35.64
CA ALA A 21 54.34 -9.72 -35.57
C ALA A 21 54.96 -9.77 -36.98
N ASN A 22 55.02 -8.63 -37.67
CA ASN A 22 55.80 -8.51 -38.90
C ASN A 22 57.27 -8.29 -38.52
N ARG A 23 57.99 -9.39 -38.26
CA ARG A 23 59.45 -9.38 -38.07
C ARG A 23 60.11 -8.99 -39.38
N HIS A 24 60.79 -7.85 -39.37
CA HIS A 24 61.91 -7.61 -40.28
C HIS A 24 63.19 -8.21 -39.68
N GLY A 25 63.98 -8.87 -40.52
CA GLY A 25 65.30 -9.43 -40.22
C GLY A 25 65.37 -10.90 -40.63
N VAL A 26 66.41 -11.44 -41.27
CA VAL A 26 67.74 -10.95 -41.64
C VAL A 26 68.23 -11.83 -42.81
N ALA A 27 69.13 -11.26 -43.61
CA ALA A 27 69.93 -11.82 -44.69
C ALA A 27 70.31 -13.31 -44.62
N ASP A 28 70.19 -14.00 -45.75
CA ASP A 28 71.16 -15.00 -46.19
C ASP A 28 72.04 -14.33 -47.25
N PHE A 29 73.30 -14.11 -46.87
CA PHE A 29 74.38 -13.61 -47.73
C PHE A 29 75.14 -14.83 -48.25
N ASP A 30 74.73 -15.36 -49.41
CA ASP A 30 75.59 -16.26 -50.18
C ASP A 30 76.45 -15.40 -51.11
N LEU A 31 77.67 -15.13 -50.66
CA LEU A 31 78.77 -14.70 -51.54
C LEU A 31 79.32 -15.95 -52.21
N ASP A 32 78.85 -16.28 -53.41
CA ASP A 32 79.66 -17.08 -54.34
C ASP A 32 80.23 -16.21 -55.46
N LYS A 33 81.47 -16.53 -55.74
CA LYS A 33 82.51 -15.75 -56.40
C LYS A 33 82.26 -15.77 -57.89
N ASN A 34 82.38 -14.61 -58.53
CA ASN A 34 83.20 -14.35 -59.72
C ASN A 34 82.82 -12.97 -60.27
N GLY A 35 83.80 -12.08 -60.34
CA GLY A 35 83.58 -10.72 -60.82
C GLY A 35 83.20 -10.70 -62.30
N ASP A 36 82.23 -9.84 -62.63
CA ASP A 36 82.26 -8.92 -63.77
C ASP A 36 81.09 -7.92 -63.63
N GLY A 37 81.35 -6.64 -63.92
CA GLY A 37 80.46 -5.52 -63.63
C GLY A 37 79.21 -5.41 -64.52
N TYR A 38 78.26 -4.55 -64.12
CA TYR A 38 77.56 -3.51 -64.90
C TYR A 38 76.45 -2.83 -64.04
N PRO A 39 76.03 -1.57 -64.33
CA PRO A 39 75.41 -0.63 -63.38
C PRO A 39 73.85 -0.64 -63.33
N MET A 40 73.31 -0.36 -62.14
CA MET A 40 71.96 0.12 -61.69
C MET A 40 70.74 0.14 -62.66
N PRO A 41 69.62 -0.51 -62.25
CA PRO A 41 68.29 0.10 -62.39
C PRO A 41 67.30 -0.23 -61.23
N GLN A 42 67.77 -0.37 -59.98
CA GLN A 42 66.90 -0.79 -58.87
C GLN A 42 66.19 0.36 -58.13
N ILE A 43 66.81 1.54 -58.06
CA ILE A 43 66.25 2.68 -57.31
C ILE A 43 64.98 3.23 -57.98
N ASP A 44 65.01 3.49 -59.28
CA ASP A 44 63.85 4.05 -60.02
C ASP A 44 62.63 3.10 -59.99
N VAL A 45 62.89 1.79 -60.00
CA VAL A 45 61.84 0.77 -59.89
C VAL A 45 61.26 0.75 -58.48
N THR A 46 62.09 0.86 -57.43
CA THR A 46 61.60 0.97 -56.06
C THR A 46 60.83 2.27 -55.83
N GLU A 47 61.30 3.39 -56.39
CA GLU A 47 60.63 4.68 -56.28
C GLU A 47 59.25 4.62 -56.93
N ARG A 48 59.15 4.17 -58.19
CA ARG A 48 57.85 3.97 -58.87
C ARG A 48 56.91 3.03 -58.11
N ARG A 49 57.44 1.96 -57.50
CA ARG A 49 56.64 1.03 -56.67
C ARG A 49 56.18 1.69 -55.38
N ILE A 50 57.00 2.52 -54.75
CA ILE A 50 56.63 3.31 -53.57
C ILE A 50 55.58 4.35 -53.95
N THR A 51 55.74 5.11 -55.04
CA THR A 51 54.72 6.07 -55.49
C THR A 51 53.40 5.39 -55.79
N THR A 52 53.43 4.24 -56.47
CA THR A 52 52.21 3.45 -56.76
C THR A 52 51.59 2.89 -55.48
N ALA A 53 52.39 2.42 -54.53
CA ALA A 53 51.91 1.93 -53.24
C ALA A 53 51.32 3.08 -52.40
N LEU A 54 51.95 4.24 -52.40
CA LEU A 54 51.48 5.44 -51.71
C LEU A 54 50.18 5.97 -52.32
N ASP A 55 50.05 6.02 -53.65
CA ASP A 55 48.80 6.39 -54.33
C ASP A 55 47.69 5.39 -54.05
N ARG A 56 48.01 4.09 -53.95
CA ARG A 56 47.05 3.05 -53.58
C ARG A 56 46.62 3.19 -52.11
N ILE A 57 47.54 3.48 -51.20
CA ILE A 57 47.25 3.75 -49.78
C ILE A 57 46.41 5.02 -49.65
N ARG A 58 46.79 6.10 -50.35
CA ARG A 58 46.03 7.35 -50.40
C ARG A 58 44.61 7.11 -50.90
N LYS A 59 44.45 6.38 -52.00
CA LYS A 59 43.15 6.02 -52.57
C LYS A 59 42.36 5.06 -51.68
N SER A 60 43.02 4.22 -50.90
CA SER A 60 42.40 3.36 -49.88
C SER A 60 41.91 4.16 -48.68
N ILE A 61 42.69 5.12 -48.18
CA ILE A 61 42.32 6.03 -47.09
C ILE A 61 41.17 6.96 -47.53
N GLU A 62 41.21 7.47 -48.77
CA GLU A 62 40.13 8.28 -49.34
C GLU A 62 38.86 7.46 -49.63
N ARG A 63 38.98 6.14 -49.87
CA ARG A 63 37.84 5.22 -50.09
C ARG A 63 37.23 4.67 -48.81
N GLU A 64 37.94 4.71 -47.69
CA GLU A 64 37.44 4.19 -46.42
C GLU A 64 36.43 5.21 -45.86
N PRO A 65 35.11 4.92 -45.86
CA PRO A 65 34.08 5.86 -45.40
C PRO A 65 34.07 5.96 -43.87
N VAL A 66 35.22 5.86 -43.21
CA VAL A 66 35.39 5.94 -41.75
C VAL A 66 34.69 7.17 -41.16
N PRO A 67 34.74 8.37 -41.78
CA PRO A 67 33.99 9.52 -41.28
C PRO A 67 32.47 9.35 -41.42
N GLN A 68 32.00 8.71 -42.50
CA GLN A 68 30.57 8.52 -42.78
C GLN A 68 29.96 7.41 -41.91
N MET A 69 30.68 6.30 -41.67
CA MET A 69 30.25 5.24 -40.75
C MET A 69 30.29 5.71 -39.30
N ALA A 70 31.32 6.46 -38.88
CA ALA A 70 31.37 7.06 -37.55
C ALA A 70 30.22 8.06 -37.32
N ASN A 71 29.90 8.88 -38.33
CA ASN A 71 28.76 9.80 -38.27
C ASN A 71 27.42 9.08 -38.26
N ALA A 72 27.27 7.98 -39.01
CA ALA A 72 26.06 7.16 -39.01
C ALA A 72 25.82 6.49 -37.64
N VAL A 73 26.86 5.95 -37.02
CA VAL A 73 26.79 5.36 -35.67
C VAL A 73 26.53 6.44 -34.61
N ALA A 74 27.15 7.62 -34.73
CA ALA A 74 26.89 8.73 -33.82
C ALA A 74 25.43 9.21 -33.89
N HIS A 75 24.88 9.35 -35.10
CA HIS A 75 23.49 9.73 -35.31
C HIS A 75 22.50 8.65 -34.82
N GLU A 76 22.83 7.36 -34.97
CA GLU A 76 22.02 6.27 -34.41
C GLU A 76 22.04 6.27 -32.88
N LEU A 77 23.20 6.53 -32.27
CA LEU A 77 23.34 6.66 -30.82
C LEU A 77 22.55 7.87 -30.31
N GLU A 78 22.65 9.02 -30.98
CA GLU A 78 21.93 10.25 -30.62
C GLU A 78 20.41 10.06 -30.72
N SER A 79 19.94 9.37 -31.78
CA SER A 79 18.54 8.98 -31.93
C SER A 79 18.08 8.06 -30.79
N LYS A 80 18.85 7.03 -30.44
CA LYS A 80 18.55 6.14 -29.30
C LYS A 80 18.56 6.86 -27.96
N VAL A 81 19.51 7.77 -27.73
CA VAL A 81 19.58 8.57 -26.51
C VAL A 81 18.35 9.47 -26.40
N SER A 82 17.98 10.16 -27.48
CA SER A 82 16.77 10.99 -27.54
C SER A 82 15.51 10.17 -27.28
N GLN A 83 15.40 8.97 -27.86
CA GLN A 83 14.26 8.07 -27.63
C GLN A 83 14.21 7.54 -26.20
N LEU A 84 15.35 7.16 -25.61
CA LEU A 84 15.42 6.75 -24.20
C LEU A 84 15.07 7.91 -23.25
N GLN A 85 15.48 9.14 -23.58
CA GLN A 85 15.11 10.32 -22.81
C GLN A 85 13.60 10.59 -22.87
N SER A 86 12.96 10.44 -24.05
CA SER A 86 11.50 10.53 -24.19
C SER A 86 10.80 9.47 -23.34
N ASN A 87 11.20 8.21 -23.46
CA ASN A 87 10.60 7.11 -22.71
C ASN A 87 10.76 7.29 -21.18
N LEU A 88 11.92 7.79 -20.73
CA LEU A 88 12.15 8.09 -19.32
C LEU A 88 11.26 9.25 -18.85
N GLN A 89 11.05 10.26 -19.67
CA GLN A 89 10.16 11.37 -19.33
C GLN A 89 8.70 10.89 -19.21
N GLU A 90 8.23 10.06 -20.15
CA GLU A 90 6.90 9.45 -20.13
C GLU A 90 6.72 8.56 -18.89
N ALA A 91 7.65 7.64 -18.64
CA ALA A 91 7.58 6.75 -17.47
C ALA A 91 7.60 7.52 -16.13
N ASN A 92 8.37 8.62 -16.04
CA ASN A 92 8.38 9.47 -14.86
C ASN A 92 7.06 10.23 -14.67
N ALA A 93 6.41 10.63 -15.76
CA ALA A 93 5.11 11.29 -15.71
C ALA A 93 4.01 10.31 -15.22
N GLU A 94 3.99 9.09 -15.76
CA GLU A 94 3.08 8.02 -15.33
C GLU A 94 3.30 7.67 -13.86
N LEU A 95 4.56 7.51 -13.43
CA LEU A 95 4.88 7.23 -12.03
C LEU A 95 4.42 8.36 -11.10
N ALA A 96 4.55 9.61 -11.51
CA ALA A 96 4.07 10.76 -10.72
C ALA A 96 2.54 10.76 -10.61
N GLU A 97 1.82 10.40 -11.68
CA GLU A 97 0.37 10.26 -11.66
C GLU A 97 -0.08 9.10 -10.76
N GLU A 98 0.55 7.93 -10.87
CA GLU A 98 0.28 6.78 -10.00
C GLU A 98 0.55 7.10 -8.52
N GLN A 99 1.64 7.81 -8.21
CA GLN A 99 1.92 8.24 -6.85
C GLN A 99 0.87 9.21 -6.31
N SER A 100 0.40 10.15 -7.15
CA SER A 100 -0.67 11.07 -6.79
C SER A 100 -2.00 10.34 -6.52
N THR A 101 -2.39 9.42 -7.39
CA THR A 101 -3.61 8.63 -7.22
C THR A 101 -3.51 7.72 -5.99
N ASN A 102 -2.36 7.10 -5.75
CA ASN A 102 -2.14 6.29 -4.56
C ASN A 102 -2.25 7.13 -3.28
N ALA A 103 -1.62 8.31 -3.22
CA ALA A 103 -1.76 9.22 -2.09
C ALA A 103 -3.23 9.61 -1.81
N GLN A 104 -4.03 9.84 -2.87
CA GLN A 104 -5.46 10.12 -2.72
C GLN A 104 -6.25 8.89 -2.20
N LEU A 105 -5.91 7.69 -2.68
CA LEU A 105 -6.52 6.45 -2.22
C LEU A 105 -6.18 6.17 -0.76
N GLU A 106 -4.92 6.34 -0.35
CA GLU A 106 -4.49 6.21 1.05
C GLU A 106 -5.25 7.18 1.96
N GLN A 107 -5.40 8.44 1.55
CA GLN A 107 -6.22 9.42 2.28
C GLN A 107 -7.69 8.98 2.37
N ARG A 108 -8.27 8.46 1.29
CA ARG A 108 -9.65 7.96 1.29
C ARG A 108 -9.80 6.75 2.21
N VAL A 109 -8.87 5.80 2.17
CA VAL A 109 -8.86 4.63 3.06
C VAL A 109 -8.71 5.06 4.51
N ARG A 110 -7.83 6.02 4.80
CA ARG A 110 -7.65 6.57 6.15
C ARG A 110 -8.95 7.19 6.67
N ARG A 111 -9.59 8.08 5.89
CA ARG A 111 -10.88 8.68 6.26
C ARG A 111 -11.97 7.63 6.47
N LEU A 112 -12.01 6.60 5.62
CA LEU A 112 -12.98 5.52 5.76
C LEU A 112 -12.75 4.71 7.04
N ARG A 113 -11.48 4.38 7.36
CA ARG A 113 -11.12 3.71 8.60
C ARG A 113 -11.46 4.54 9.83
N GLU A 114 -11.17 5.84 9.81
CA GLU A 114 -11.52 6.76 10.90
C GLU A 114 -13.04 6.82 11.11
N ARG A 115 -13.83 6.89 10.02
CA ARG A 115 -15.30 6.81 10.10
C ARG A 115 -15.76 5.47 10.66
N GLN A 116 -15.26 4.35 10.13
CA GLN A 116 -15.62 3.00 10.59
C GLN A 116 -15.29 2.79 12.06
N GLN A 117 -14.10 3.20 12.50
CA GLN A 117 -13.70 3.13 13.89
C GLN A 117 -14.64 3.98 14.76
N GLY A 118 -15.01 5.19 14.31
CA GLY A 118 -15.98 6.04 15.00
C GLY A 118 -17.39 5.42 15.07
N PHE A 119 -17.82 4.68 14.05
CA PHE A 119 -19.09 3.96 14.08
C PHE A 119 -19.03 2.75 15.03
N LEU A 120 -17.94 1.98 15.01
CA LEU A 120 -17.75 0.83 15.89
C LEU A 120 -17.72 1.25 17.36
N THR A 121 -16.97 2.29 17.71
CA THR A 121 -16.91 2.77 19.11
C THR A 121 -18.24 3.28 19.61
N LYS A 122 -19.01 3.98 18.76
CA LYS A 122 -20.38 4.40 19.09
C LYS A 122 -21.29 3.19 19.29
N LEU A 123 -21.25 2.22 18.39
CA LEU A 123 -22.08 1.01 18.46
C LEU A 123 -21.74 0.18 19.72
N GLU A 124 -20.47 0.00 20.04
CA GLU A 124 -20.02 -0.66 21.27
C GLU A 124 -20.53 0.08 22.52
N ALA A 125 -20.45 1.41 22.55
CA ALA A 125 -20.96 2.21 23.65
C ALA A 125 -22.49 2.08 23.80
N ASP A 126 -23.22 2.07 22.69
CA ASP A 126 -24.69 1.93 22.70
C ASP A 126 -25.13 0.53 23.13
N ILE A 127 -24.44 -0.53 22.68
CA ILE A 127 -24.65 -1.90 23.17
C ILE A 127 -24.40 -1.96 24.67
N GLY A 128 -23.32 -1.36 25.18
CA GLY A 128 -23.01 -1.32 26.61
C GLY A 128 -24.10 -0.61 27.43
N LYS A 129 -24.62 0.52 26.93
CA LYS A 129 -25.76 1.23 27.56
C LYS A 129 -27.02 0.39 27.54
N GLN A 130 -27.34 -0.27 26.43
CA GLN A 130 -28.53 -1.12 26.33
C GLN A 130 -28.44 -2.33 27.26
N GLN A 131 -27.28 -2.98 27.36
CA GLN A 131 -27.06 -4.10 28.28
C GLN A 131 -27.22 -3.67 29.75
N SER A 132 -26.68 -2.51 30.15
CA SER A 132 -26.83 -2.01 31.52
C SER A 132 -28.28 -1.63 31.83
N ALA A 133 -28.99 -1.00 30.88
CA ALA A 133 -30.43 -0.72 31.03
C ALA A 133 -31.27 -1.99 31.18
N MET A 134 -30.99 -3.03 30.38
CA MET A 134 -31.66 -4.34 30.48
C MET A 134 -31.41 -5.02 31.82
N ARG A 135 -30.16 -5.01 32.33
CA ARG A 135 -29.85 -5.55 33.66
C ARG A 135 -30.62 -4.84 34.76
N LYS A 136 -30.65 -3.50 34.72
CA LYS A 136 -31.40 -2.71 35.70
C LYS A 136 -32.90 -3.02 35.66
N LEU A 137 -33.48 -3.14 34.47
CA LEU A 137 -34.88 -3.52 34.30
C LEU A 137 -35.16 -4.91 34.90
N ASP A 138 -34.29 -5.90 34.65
CA ASP A 138 -34.45 -7.24 35.23
C ASP A 138 -34.38 -7.22 36.76
N GLU A 139 -33.41 -6.49 37.33
CA GLU A 139 -33.31 -6.30 38.79
C GLU A 139 -34.57 -5.66 39.38
N ASP A 140 -35.10 -4.62 38.75
CA ASP A 140 -36.29 -3.91 39.24
C ASP A 140 -37.56 -4.78 39.08
N LEU A 141 -37.67 -5.58 38.01
CA LEU A 141 -38.75 -6.56 37.86
C LEU A 141 -38.67 -7.68 38.91
N GLN A 142 -37.46 -8.15 39.25
CA GLN A 142 -37.28 -9.13 40.32
C GLN A 142 -37.70 -8.55 41.68
N LYS A 143 -37.30 -7.31 42.00
CA LYS A 143 -37.75 -6.61 43.22
C LYS A 143 -39.27 -6.47 43.26
N LEU A 144 -39.90 -6.10 42.13
CA LEU A 144 -41.35 -5.99 42.03
C LEU A 144 -42.06 -7.33 42.27
N ARG A 145 -41.52 -8.44 41.75
CA ARG A 145 -42.07 -9.78 41.99
C ARG A 145 -41.98 -10.16 43.47
N LEU A 146 -40.83 -9.93 44.10
CA LEU A 146 -40.63 -10.20 45.52
C LEU A 146 -41.55 -9.36 46.41
N ALA A 147 -41.68 -8.06 46.12
CA ALA A 147 -42.55 -7.17 46.88
C ALA A 147 -44.03 -7.53 46.74
N ASN A 148 -44.47 -7.94 45.54
CA ASN A 148 -45.83 -8.43 45.33
C ASN A 148 -46.11 -9.75 46.05
N GLU A 149 -45.13 -10.66 46.10
CA GLU A 149 -45.27 -11.91 46.84
C GLU A 149 -45.40 -11.66 48.35
N GLN A 150 -44.57 -10.77 48.91
CA GLN A 150 -44.68 -10.33 50.31
C GLN A 150 -46.06 -9.72 50.60
N LEU A 151 -46.50 -8.79 49.76
CA LEU A 151 -47.83 -8.19 49.86
C LEU A 151 -48.96 -9.23 49.87
N ARG A 152 -48.87 -10.27 49.03
CA ARG A 152 -49.87 -11.35 48.99
C ARG A 152 -49.88 -12.15 50.29
N GLN A 153 -48.71 -12.47 50.83
CA GLN A 153 -48.56 -13.17 52.10
C GLN A 153 -49.14 -12.34 53.26
N SER A 154 -48.87 -11.03 53.27
CA SER A 154 -49.40 -10.14 54.30
C SER A 154 -50.91 -9.92 54.18
N ASN A 155 -51.45 -9.79 52.96
CA ASN A 155 -52.89 -9.79 52.74
C ASN A 155 -53.56 -11.10 53.21
N HIS A 156 -52.90 -12.25 53.02
CA HIS A 156 -53.40 -13.52 53.54
C HIS A 156 -53.41 -13.53 55.07
N ALA A 157 -52.32 -13.10 55.71
CA ALA A 157 -52.22 -13.01 57.16
C ALA A 157 -53.27 -12.06 57.77
N LEU A 158 -53.52 -10.91 57.14
CA LEU A 158 -54.59 -9.98 57.54
C LEU A 158 -55.98 -10.61 57.46
N ARG A 159 -56.27 -11.39 56.40
CA ARG A 159 -57.54 -12.09 56.26
C ARG A 159 -57.72 -13.15 57.35
N THR A 160 -56.69 -13.95 57.63
CA THR A 160 -56.73 -14.94 58.71
C THR A 160 -56.88 -14.29 60.09
N ALA A 161 -56.21 -13.17 60.36
CA ALA A 161 -56.35 -12.42 61.60
C ALA A 161 -57.78 -11.87 61.76
N ASN A 162 -58.37 -11.33 60.69
CA ASN A 162 -59.75 -10.87 60.69
C ASN A 162 -60.77 -12.01 60.86
N GLU A 163 -60.57 -13.16 60.21
CA GLU A 163 -61.43 -14.35 60.35
C GLU A 163 -61.42 -14.92 61.78
N THR A 164 -60.27 -14.84 62.45
CA THR A 164 -60.12 -15.27 63.85
C THR A 164 -60.54 -14.20 64.86
N GLY A 165 -60.96 -13.02 64.39
CA GLY A 165 -61.38 -11.89 65.23
C GLY A 165 -60.24 -11.23 66.00
N VAL A 166 -58.99 -11.48 65.63
CA VAL A 166 -57.80 -10.90 66.25
C VAL A 166 -57.39 -9.66 65.48
N ALA A 167 -57.71 -8.49 66.03
CA ALA A 167 -57.21 -7.22 65.50
C ALA A 167 -55.76 -7.01 65.97
N ASP A 168 -54.79 -7.39 65.14
CA ASP A 168 -53.36 -7.20 65.41
C ASP A 168 -52.84 -5.92 64.74
N ALA A 169 -52.56 -4.90 65.55
CA ALA A 169 -52.04 -3.62 65.10
C ALA A 169 -50.63 -3.71 64.49
N GLU A 170 -49.78 -4.64 64.95
CA GLU A 170 -48.45 -4.84 64.37
C GLU A 170 -48.55 -5.45 62.96
N LEU A 171 -49.51 -6.36 62.76
CA LEU A 171 -49.76 -7.00 61.47
C LEU A 171 -50.28 -6.01 60.44
N ILE A 172 -51.16 -5.09 60.85
CA ILE A 172 -51.62 -3.96 60.00
C ILE A 172 -50.45 -3.05 59.63
N ASN A 173 -49.62 -2.65 60.59
CA ASN A 173 -48.45 -1.81 60.32
C ASN A 173 -47.46 -2.50 59.36
N LYS A 174 -47.23 -3.80 59.54
CA LYS A 174 -46.40 -4.61 58.64
C LYS A 174 -46.97 -4.66 57.23
N ALA A 175 -48.27 -4.90 57.08
CA ALA A 175 -48.94 -4.91 55.78
C ALA A 175 -48.85 -3.55 55.07
N MET A 176 -49.05 -2.47 55.81
CA MET A 176 -48.91 -1.11 55.28
C MET A 176 -47.48 -0.83 54.81
N MET A 177 -46.46 -1.26 55.56
CA MET A 177 -45.06 -1.13 55.12
C MET A 177 -44.78 -1.92 53.85
N GLU A 178 -45.27 -3.16 53.75
CA GLU A 178 -45.09 -3.99 52.56
C GLU A 178 -45.83 -3.41 51.34
N GLU A 179 -46.98 -2.76 51.55
CA GLU A 179 -47.69 -2.02 50.49
C GLU A 179 -46.87 -0.85 49.95
N ILE A 180 -46.26 -0.05 50.83
CA ILE A 180 -45.37 1.04 50.43
C ILE A 180 -44.17 0.49 49.65
N VAL A 181 -43.57 -0.60 50.12
CA VAL A 181 -42.43 -1.26 49.42
C VAL A 181 -42.85 -1.73 48.03
N SER A 182 -44.02 -2.33 47.89
CA SER A 182 -44.53 -2.76 46.58
C SER A 182 -44.85 -1.60 45.66
N LEU A 183 -45.48 -0.53 46.14
CA LEU A 183 -45.75 0.67 45.35
C LEU A 183 -44.44 1.33 44.87
N HIS A 184 -43.43 1.38 45.73
CA HIS A 184 -42.10 1.85 45.34
C HIS A 184 -41.44 0.94 44.30
N ALA A 185 -41.53 -0.38 44.47
CA ALA A 185 -40.99 -1.34 43.50
C ALA A 185 -41.70 -1.22 42.13
N ALA A 186 -43.03 -1.04 42.13
CA ALA A 186 -43.83 -0.87 40.91
C ALA A 186 -43.40 0.41 40.19
N ARG A 187 -43.32 1.52 40.92
CA ARG A 187 -42.86 2.80 40.36
C ARG A 187 -41.44 2.72 39.81
N SER A 188 -40.53 1.99 40.46
CA SER A 188 -39.16 1.79 39.97
C SER A 188 -39.14 1.00 38.66
N ALA A 189 -39.93 -0.09 38.58
CA ALA A 189 -40.06 -0.88 37.38
C ALA A 189 -40.65 -0.06 36.21
N ASP A 190 -41.71 0.71 36.45
CA ASP A 190 -42.32 1.59 35.44
C ASP A 190 -41.32 2.63 34.91
N GLN A 191 -40.50 3.22 35.79
CA GLN A 191 -39.46 4.17 35.41
C GLN A 191 -38.36 3.50 34.57
N ALA A 192 -37.95 2.28 34.95
CA ALA A 192 -36.95 1.52 34.20
C ALA A 192 -37.48 1.15 32.80
N GLU A 193 -38.74 0.72 32.69
CA GLU A 193 -39.39 0.42 31.41
C GLU A 193 -39.50 1.68 30.54
N ALA A 194 -39.97 2.81 31.10
CA ALA A 194 -40.04 4.07 30.38
C ALA A 194 -38.67 4.51 29.84
N GLN A 195 -37.61 4.34 30.63
CA GLN A 195 -36.25 4.67 30.21
C GLN A 195 -35.78 3.78 29.04
N VAL A 196 -36.13 2.49 29.06
CA VAL A 196 -35.84 1.57 27.95
C VAL A 196 -36.58 1.98 26.68
N VAL A 197 -37.86 2.33 26.79
CA VAL A 197 -38.68 2.80 25.65
C VAL A 197 -38.14 4.11 25.08
N ILE A 198 -37.79 5.09 25.92
CA ILE A 198 -37.18 6.35 25.47
C ILE A 198 -35.86 6.07 24.74
N THR A 199 -35.05 5.15 25.27
CA THR A 199 -33.76 4.79 24.65
C THR A 199 -33.98 4.13 23.30
N SER A 200 -34.93 3.20 23.17
CA SER A 200 -35.22 2.53 21.89
C SER A 200 -35.79 3.49 20.85
N LEU A 201 -36.69 4.40 21.25
CA LEU A 201 -37.24 5.45 20.37
C LEU A 201 -36.15 6.41 19.90
N ASN A 202 -35.23 6.83 20.78
CA ASN A 202 -34.10 7.69 20.40
C ASN A 202 -33.19 7.00 19.36
N VAL A 203 -32.93 5.70 19.51
CA VAL A 203 -32.15 4.93 18.53
C VAL A 203 -32.87 4.86 17.18
N LEU A 204 -34.19 4.61 17.17
CA LEU A 204 -34.98 4.61 15.94
C LEU A 204 -34.99 5.98 15.25
N LEU A 205 -35.11 7.07 16.03
CA LEU A 205 -35.07 8.44 15.52
C LEU A 205 -33.69 8.79 14.93
N GLN A 206 -32.60 8.38 15.57
CA GLN A 206 -31.26 8.57 15.02
C GLN A 206 -31.06 7.79 13.71
N LYS A 207 -31.58 6.56 13.64
CA LYS A 207 -31.52 5.72 12.43
C LYS A 207 -32.30 6.34 11.27
N THR A 208 -33.47 6.92 11.51
CA THR A 208 -34.24 7.62 10.46
C THR A 208 -33.55 8.92 10.04
N ALA A 209 -32.99 9.68 10.98
CA ALA A 209 -32.23 10.90 10.68
C ALA A 209 -30.98 10.62 9.84
N SER A 210 -30.21 9.56 10.16
CA SER A 210 -29.04 9.16 9.37
C SER A 210 -29.42 8.67 7.97
N ASN A 211 -30.58 8.02 7.82
CA ASN A 211 -31.07 7.59 6.51
C ASN A 211 -31.54 8.77 5.64
N GLY A 212 -32.07 9.84 6.25
CA GLY A 212 -32.42 11.08 5.55
C GLY A 212 -31.20 11.88 5.09
N ALA A 213 -30.18 12.01 5.95
CA ALA A 213 -28.96 12.74 5.63
C ALA A 213 -28.12 12.07 4.52
N GLY A 214 -28.15 10.74 4.43
CA GLY A 214 -27.45 9.99 3.36
C GLY A 214 -28.05 10.20 1.96
N PHE A 215 -29.32 10.62 1.87
CA PHE A 215 -29.98 10.95 0.60
C PHE A 215 -29.64 12.35 0.10
N GLU A 216 -29.43 13.33 0.99
CA GLU A 216 -29.10 14.71 0.61
C GLU A 216 -27.62 14.89 0.20
N GLU A 217 -26.69 14.11 0.74
CA GLU A 217 -25.26 14.19 0.35
C GLU A 217 -24.96 13.47 -0.99
N SER A 218 -25.98 12.86 -1.61
CA SER A 218 -25.89 12.13 -2.89
C SER A 218 -26.54 12.87 -4.07
N LEU A 219 -27.02 14.10 -3.87
CA LEU A 219 -27.56 15.01 -4.90
C LEU A 219 -26.67 16.24 -5.06
#